data_AF-A0A2N0UWF7-F1
#
_entry.id   AF-A0A2N0UWF7-F1
#
_cell.length_a   1.000
_cell.length_b   1.000
_cell.length_c   1.000
_cell.angle_alpha   90.00
_cell.angle_beta   90.00
_cell.angle_gamma   90.00
#
_symmetry.space_group_name_H-M   'P 1'
#
loop_
_entity.id
_entity.type
_entity.pdbx_description
1 polymer ?
#
loop_
_entity_poly.entity_id
_entity_poly.type
_entity_poly.pdbx_seq_one_letter_code
_entity_poly.pdbx_strand_id
1 'polypeptide(L)'
;MFKKIAGLFLAAAVMCSSAAITASAAEAEDDAAVAAADQSGEVSADGSSDVSANGSSEVEAGNVVKFDVKKSGWNNVKTVFCHIWKADGSGDWPDWQTKKERCKYDASTGIATYDLSKTGNTISKSDGRVYCVIFSANTGMQSYNAIMNGNCIGDTLYCTGNQLENPEDSEKKANEAKWENNPDCGPEKKITSTGKIIGSAFPEGESDVTLLATYLVAYYDDDAKTSHTQDLINELKVSPTKVMGAVTDRLNAINSPDKNKIAPAVEKILSGCTDPTTGKKVDKDQLDNAKKTGNKGSSSSSSSNGSGSASGSGSGSASGSSSNGSNGGSSSSGSGSSGSGSSSTGAVKSGVETTIVFVMAGLMVSAAGVMFLARKKREE
;
A
#
# COMPACT_ATOMS: atom_id res chain seq x y z
N MET A 1 64.37 2.77 13.28
CA MET A 1 63.15 2.44 14.05
C MET A 1 62.21 1.69 13.11
N PHE A 2 61.68 0.55 13.58
CA PHE A 2 61.09 -0.55 12.80
C PHE A 2 59.55 -0.63 12.97
N LYS A 3 58.88 -1.21 11.96
CA LYS A 3 57.52 -1.86 11.85
C LYS A 3 56.62 -1.18 10.80
N LYS A 4 56.36 -1.75 9.59
CA LYS A 4 55.44 -2.87 9.19
C LYS A 4 54.00 -2.65 9.74
N ILE A 5 52.89 -2.75 8.99
CA ILE A 5 52.32 -3.89 8.23
C ILE A 5 51.21 -3.42 7.22
N ALA A 6 51.04 -4.23 6.15
CA ALA A 6 49.98 -4.39 5.12
C ALA A 6 48.53 -3.94 5.45
N GLY A 7 47.61 -3.64 4.52
CA GLY A 7 47.48 -3.96 3.10
C GLY A 7 46.41 -5.05 2.88
N LEU A 8 45.22 -4.70 2.36
CA LEU A 8 44.38 -5.60 1.54
C LEU A 8 43.25 -4.81 0.83
N PHE A 9 43.35 -4.73 -0.51
CA PHE A 9 42.23 -4.49 -1.42
C PHE A 9 41.69 -5.86 -1.85
N LEU A 10 40.37 -6.04 -1.89
CA LEU A 10 39.76 -7.23 -2.48
C LEU A 10 38.81 -6.82 -3.60
N ALA A 11 39.25 -7.09 -4.83
CA ALA A 11 38.40 -7.22 -6.00
C ALA A 11 37.82 -8.65 -6.01
N ALA A 12 36.53 -8.78 -6.29
CA ALA A 12 35.92 -10.08 -6.61
C ALA A 12 35.37 -10.02 -8.04
N ALA A 13 36.07 -10.71 -8.93
CA ALA A 13 35.59 -11.08 -10.25
C ALA A 13 34.60 -12.25 -10.11
N VAL A 14 33.44 -12.18 -10.78
CA VAL A 14 32.58 -13.34 -10.99
C VAL A 14 32.58 -13.64 -12.48
N MET A 15 33.07 -14.84 -12.80
CA MET A 15 33.22 -15.38 -14.14
C MET A 15 31.89 -15.75 -14.77
N CYS A 16 31.82 -15.58 -16.09
CA CYS A 16 30.82 -16.19 -16.96
C CYS A 16 30.89 -17.73 -16.90
N SER A 17 29.73 -18.37 -16.95
CA SER A 17 29.57 -19.70 -17.51
C SER A 17 28.19 -19.78 -18.16
N SER A 18 28.17 -19.74 -19.48
CA SER A 18 27.01 -20.05 -20.31
C SER A 18 26.85 -21.57 -20.40
N ALA A 19 25.64 -22.07 -20.19
CA ALA A 19 25.18 -23.31 -20.81
C ALA A 19 23.64 -23.28 -20.88
N ALA A 20 23.14 -23.13 -22.11
CA ALA A 20 21.75 -23.38 -22.46
C ALA A 20 21.57 -24.88 -22.70
N ILE A 21 20.50 -25.48 -22.17
CA ILE A 21 19.86 -26.66 -22.78
C ILE A 21 18.34 -26.50 -22.65
N THR A 22 17.70 -26.45 -23.81
CA THR A 22 16.27 -26.49 -24.09
C THR A 22 15.73 -27.92 -24.15
N ALA A 23 14.39 -28.03 -24.14
CA ALA A 23 13.53 -29.18 -24.54
C ALA A 23 13.33 -30.25 -23.46
N SER A 24 12.24 -31.03 -23.40
CA SER A 24 10.88 -31.08 -23.96
C SER A 24 10.37 -32.49 -23.60
N ALA A 25 9.06 -32.66 -23.37
CA ALA A 25 8.31 -33.92 -23.44
C ALA A 25 8.66 -34.99 -22.38
N ALA A 26 7.85 -36.00 -22.07
CA ALA A 26 6.43 -36.34 -22.14
C ALA A 26 6.38 -37.76 -21.55
N GLU A 27 5.27 -38.12 -20.91
CA GLU A 27 4.72 -39.48 -20.65
C GLU A 27 5.66 -40.71 -20.55
N ALA A 28 5.57 -41.46 -19.45
CA ALA A 28 5.22 -42.88 -19.48
C ALA A 28 5.15 -43.47 -18.06
N GLU A 29 4.09 -44.25 -17.87
CA GLU A 29 3.75 -45.05 -16.71
C GLU A 29 4.69 -46.26 -16.60
N ASP A 30 5.01 -46.69 -15.38
CA ASP A 30 5.12 -48.13 -15.12
C ASP A 30 4.81 -48.45 -13.65
N ASP A 31 4.03 -49.51 -13.53
CA ASP A 31 3.44 -50.11 -12.35
C ASP A 31 4.50 -50.94 -11.61
N ALA A 32 4.54 -50.84 -10.28
CA ALA A 32 5.13 -51.91 -9.46
C ALA A 32 4.53 -51.90 -8.07
N ALA A 33 3.44 -52.65 -7.95
CA ALA A 33 2.88 -53.13 -6.71
C ALA A 33 3.93 -53.91 -5.89
N VAL A 34 3.96 -53.68 -4.58
CA VAL A 34 4.20 -54.73 -3.59
C VAL A 34 3.39 -54.45 -2.34
N ALA A 35 2.61 -55.45 -1.97
CA ALA A 35 1.63 -55.44 -0.92
C ALA A 35 2.23 -55.81 0.46
N ALA A 36 1.66 -55.15 1.47
CA ALA A 36 1.13 -55.65 2.75
C ALA A 36 1.97 -56.59 3.65
N ALA A 37 2.16 -56.14 4.89
CA ALA A 37 1.80 -56.78 6.18
C ALA A 37 2.52 -56.00 7.31
N ASP A 38 2.05 -55.81 8.54
CA ASP A 38 0.79 -56.01 9.25
C ASP A 38 0.97 -55.37 10.65
N GLN A 39 -0.13 -54.85 11.21
CA GLN A 39 -0.48 -54.59 12.62
C GLN A 39 0.55 -54.11 13.67
N SER A 40 0.19 -53.03 14.40
CA SER A 40 -0.54 -53.12 15.68
C SER A 40 -0.59 -51.77 16.43
N GLY A 41 -1.72 -51.53 17.11
CA GLY A 41 -1.91 -50.52 18.18
C GLY A 41 -1.98 -49.07 17.69
N GLU A 42 -2.87 -48.19 18.13
CA GLU A 42 -3.59 -48.12 19.39
C GLU A 42 -4.84 -47.24 19.17
N VAL A 43 -5.92 -47.63 19.82
CA VAL A 43 -7.17 -46.89 19.89
C VAL A 43 -7.00 -45.68 20.82
N SER A 44 -7.42 -44.51 20.37
CA SER A 44 -7.81 -43.43 21.27
C SER A 44 -9.14 -42.87 20.79
N ALA A 45 -10.18 -43.37 21.44
CA ALA A 45 -11.45 -42.69 21.52
C ALA A 45 -11.27 -41.48 22.44
N ASP A 46 -11.48 -40.28 21.90
CA ASP A 46 -12.01 -39.18 22.71
C ASP A 46 -13.21 -38.62 21.96
N GLY A 47 -14.37 -38.93 22.50
CA GLY A 47 -15.64 -38.41 22.04
C GLY A 47 -15.79 -36.99 22.58
N SER A 48 -15.61 -36.00 21.72
CA SER A 48 -16.19 -34.69 21.96
C SER A 48 -17.23 -34.41 20.88
N SER A 49 -18.47 -34.71 21.25
CA SER A 49 -19.68 -34.26 20.59
C SER A 49 -19.84 -32.77 20.82
N ASP A 50 -19.26 -31.95 19.95
CA ASP A 50 -19.73 -30.58 19.77
C ASP A 50 -20.57 -30.51 18.51
N VAL A 51 -21.86 -30.70 18.73
CA VAL A 51 -22.94 -30.32 17.82
C VAL A 51 -22.83 -28.81 17.64
N SER A 52 -22.07 -28.36 16.65
CA SER A 52 -22.12 -26.98 16.22
C SER A 52 -23.46 -26.78 15.52
N ALA A 53 -24.40 -26.30 16.33
CA ALA A 53 -25.70 -25.84 15.92
C ALA A 53 -25.56 -25.03 14.63
N ASN A 54 -26.41 -25.40 13.69
CA ASN A 54 -26.80 -24.66 12.51
C ASN A 54 -27.21 -23.22 12.89
N GLY A 55 -26.22 -22.36 13.11
CA GLY A 55 -26.35 -20.92 13.03
C GLY A 55 -26.00 -20.53 11.61
N SER A 56 -26.81 -20.95 10.64
CA SER A 56 -26.88 -20.27 9.36
C SER A 56 -27.41 -18.87 9.68
N SER A 57 -26.52 -17.98 10.12
CA SER A 57 -26.71 -16.57 9.85
C SER A 57 -26.88 -16.51 8.35
N GLU A 58 -28.13 -16.31 7.93
CA GLU A 58 -28.39 -15.72 6.63
C GLU A 58 -27.48 -14.50 6.58
N VAL A 59 -26.31 -14.67 5.95
CA VAL A 59 -25.51 -13.56 5.49
C VAL A 59 -26.52 -12.71 4.74
N GLU A 60 -26.79 -11.51 5.24
CA GLU A 60 -27.66 -10.59 4.51
C GLU A 60 -27.15 -10.62 3.08
N ALA A 61 -27.96 -11.14 2.15
CA ALA A 61 -27.49 -11.61 0.85
C ALA A 61 -26.87 -10.49 -0.02
N GLY A 62 -26.78 -9.27 0.53
CA GLY A 62 -26.07 -8.12 -0.01
C GLY A 62 -24.67 -7.84 0.57
N ASN A 63 -24.34 -8.08 1.85
CA ASN A 63 -23.11 -7.51 2.46
C ASN A 63 -21.85 -8.39 2.34
N VAL A 64 -21.60 -8.86 1.13
CA VAL A 64 -20.49 -9.77 0.83
C VAL A 64 -19.63 -9.25 -0.32
N VAL A 65 -18.43 -9.79 -0.46
CA VAL A 65 -17.65 -9.73 -1.70
C VAL A 65 -17.26 -11.13 -2.11
N LYS A 66 -17.17 -11.38 -3.42
CA LYS A 66 -16.89 -12.72 -3.94
C LYS A 66 -15.61 -12.74 -4.74
N PHE A 67 -15.03 -13.92 -4.87
CA PHE A 67 -13.90 -14.20 -5.74
C PHE A 67 -14.12 -15.49 -6.52
N ASP A 68 -13.93 -15.42 -7.83
CA ASP A 68 -14.05 -16.58 -8.72
C ASP A 68 -12.68 -17.26 -8.88
N VAL A 69 -12.48 -18.33 -8.10
CA VAL A 69 -11.24 -19.12 -8.08
C VAL A 69 -11.00 -19.83 -9.42
N LYS A 70 -12.07 -20.34 -10.05
CA LYS A 70 -11.97 -21.10 -11.30
C LYS A 70 -11.66 -20.19 -12.47
N LYS A 71 -12.38 -19.07 -12.61
CA LYS A 71 -12.12 -18.06 -13.63
C LYS A 71 -10.73 -17.44 -13.49
N SER A 72 -10.21 -17.37 -12.27
CA SER A 72 -8.84 -16.93 -11.97
C SER A 72 -7.76 -17.97 -12.33
N GLY A 73 -8.12 -19.19 -12.73
CA GLY A 73 -7.18 -20.26 -13.05
C GLY A 73 -6.43 -20.81 -11.83
N TRP A 74 -6.96 -20.63 -10.62
CA TRP A 74 -6.31 -21.10 -9.39
C TRP A 74 -6.67 -22.56 -9.12
N ASN A 75 -5.66 -23.43 -9.08
CA ASN A 75 -5.83 -24.87 -8.92
C ASN A 75 -5.50 -25.33 -7.49
N ASN A 76 -6.05 -26.48 -7.08
CA ASN A 76 -5.78 -27.11 -5.78
C ASN A 76 -6.13 -26.24 -4.55
N VAL A 77 -7.03 -25.27 -4.74
CA VAL A 77 -7.48 -24.37 -3.67
C VAL A 77 -8.43 -25.12 -2.73
N LYS A 78 -8.12 -25.06 -1.43
CA LYS A 78 -8.93 -25.61 -0.34
C LYS A 78 -9.50 -24.50 0.54
N THR A 79 -8.73 -23.43 0.73
CA THR A 79 -9.09 -22.29 1.56
C THR A 79 -8.76 -21.01 0.80
N VAL A 80 -9.71 -20.07 0.83
CA VAL A 80 -9.55 -18.71 0.31
C VAL A 80 -9.72 -17.72 1.45
N PHE A 81 -8.89 -16.70 1.45
CA PHE A 81 -8.92 -15.58 2.38
C PHE A 81 -9.19 -14.28 1.61
N CYS A 82 -9.89 -13.37 2.26
CA CYS A 82 -10.11 -12.01 1.78
C CYS A 82 -9.55 -11.04 2.82
N HIS A 83 -8.46 -10.37 2.46
CA HIS A 83 -7.92 -9.26 3.24
C HIS A 83 -8.50 -7.98 2.69
N ILE A 84 -9.20 -7.21 3.52
CA ILE A 84 -9.83 -5.95 3.14
C ILE A 84 -9.51 -4.89 4.19
N TRP A 85 -9.18 -3.68 3.74
CA TRP A 85 -8.93 -2.53 4.60
C TRP A 85 -9.33 -1.24 3.93
N LYS A 86 -9.58 -0.18 4.72
CA LYS A 86 -9.87 1.14 4.18
C LYS A 86 -8.62 1.69 3.49
N ALA A 87 -8.79 2.28 2.31
CA ALA A 87 -7.67 2.68 1.46
C ALA A 87 -6.78 3.78 2.08
N ASP A 88 -7.31 4.57 3.02
CA ASP A 88 -6.54 5.55 3.79
C ASP A 88 -5.72 4.94 4.95
N GLY A 89 -5.81 3.62 5.16
CA GLY A 89 -5.11 2.88 6.20
C GLY A 89 -5.66 3.08 7.62
N SER A 90 -6.76 3.81 7.79
CA SER A 90 -7.37 4.05 9.09
C SER A 90 -8.26 2.89 9.54
N GLY A 91 -8.39 2.72 10.86
CA GLY A 91 -9.23 1.70 11.49
C GLY A 91 -8.48 0.41 11.84
N ASP A 92 -9.13 -0.43 12.62
CA ASP A 92 -8.64 -1.76 12.99
C ASP A 92 -9.20 -2.80 12.03
N TRP A 93 -8.32 -3.57 11.39
CA TRP A 93 -8.67 -4.53 10.34
C TRP A 93 -8.20 -5.94 10.70
N PRO A 94 -8.85 -7.00 10.19
CA PRO A 94 -8.38 -8.36 10.39
C PRO A 94 -6.92 -8.53 9.94
N ASP A 95 -6.14 -9.26 10.74
CA ASP A 95 -4.78 -9.64 10.36
C ASP A 95 -4.80 -10.65 9.20
N TRP A 96 -3.74 -10.56 8.39
CA TRP A 96 -3.52 -11.35 7.20
C TRP A 96 -3.68 -12.87 7.41
N GLN A 97 -4.49 -13.48 6.55
CA GLN A 97 -4.82 -14.91 6.50
C GLN A 97 -5.28 -15.51 7.84
N THR A 98 -5.90 -14.70 8.70
CA THR A 98 -6.51 -15.21 9.93
C THR A 98 -7.86 -15.88 9.68
N LYS A 99 -8.41 -16.52 10.73
CA LYS A 99 -9.74 -17.13 10.68
C LYS A 99 -10.84 -16.13 10.29
N LYS A 100 -10.67 -14.85 10.64
CA LYS A 100 -11.62 -13.77 10.33
C LYS A 100 -11.68 -13.44 8.83
N GLU A 101 -10.63 -13.74 8.08
CA GLU A 101 -10.54 -13.49 6.63
C GLU A 101 -11.04 -14.67 5.78
N ARG A 102 -11.31 -15.82 6.40
CA ARG A 102 -11.69 -17.02 5.65
C ARG A 102 -13.05 -16.84 4.96
N CYS A 103 -13.01 -17.05 3.65
CA CYS A 103 -14.18 -17.10 2.79
C CYS A 103 -14.93 -18.42 2.96
N LYS A 104 -16.24 -18.39 2.74
CA LYS A 104 -17.02 -19.59 2.44
C LYS A 104 -16.74 -19.96 0.99
N TYR A 105 -16.00 -21.05 0.76
CA TYR A 105 -15.62 -21.48 -0.57
C TYR A 105 -16.46 -22.68 -1.03
N ASP A 106 -17.11 -22.53 -2.19
CA ASP A 106 -17.82 -23.61 -2.88
C ASP A 106 -16.97 -24.08 -4.06
N ALA A 107 -16.36 -25.26 -3.94
CA ALA A 107 -15.51 -25.83 -4.99
C ALA A 107 -16.30 -26.25 -6.25
N SER A 108 -17.61 -26.50 -6.14
CA SER A 108 -18.44 -26.91 -7.27
C SER A 108 -18.65 -25.74 -8.24
N THR A 109 -18.93 -24.55 -7.72
CA THR A 109 -19.05 -23.31 -8.50
C THR A 109 -17.72 -22.60 -8.70
N GLY A 110 -16.76 -22.79 -7.79
CA GLY A 110 -15.49 -22.06 -7.78
C GLY A 110 -15.57 -20.70 -7.07
N ILE A 111 -16.69 -20.39 -6.40
CA ILE A 111 -16.92 -19.09 -5.79
C ILE A 111 -16.52 -19.10 -4.32
N ALA A 112 -15.62 -18.21 -3.94
CA ALA A 112 -15.30 -17.87 -2.57
C ALA A 112 -16.07 -16.61 -2.16
N THR A 113 -16.87 -16.68 -1.10
CA THR A 113 -17.66 -15.55 -0.60
C THR A 113 -17.13 -15.10 0.75
N TYR A 114 -16.79 -13.81 0.87
CA TYR A 114 -16.39 -13.17 2.11
C TYR A 114 -17.53 -12.32 2.68
N ASP A 115 -17.78 -12.46 3.98
CA ASP A 115 -18.76 -11.68 4.72
C ASP A 115 -18.07 -10.47 5.34
N LEU A 116 -18.45 -9.27 4.89
CA LEU A 116 -17.81 -8.02 5.29
C LEU A 116 -18.02 -7.69 6.77
N SER A 117 -19.05 -8.25 7.42
CA SER A 117 -19.26 -8.07 8.86
C SER A 117 -18.11 -8.66 9.71
N LYS A 118 -17.38 -9.65 9.17
CA LYS A 118 -16.22 -10.27 9.85
C LYS A 118 -15.05 -9.32 10.03
N THR A 119 -15.04 -8.18 9.34
CA THR A 119 -14.05 -7.12 9.54
C THR A 119 -14.21 -6.44 10.90
N GLY A 120 -15.40 -6.48 11.49
CA GLY A 120 -15.75 -5.68 12.67
C GLY A 120 -16.02 -4.20 12.36
N ASN A 121 -16.02 -3.82 11.08
CA ASN A 121 -16.27 -2.45 10.61
C ASN A 121 -17.59 -2.35 9.86
N THR A 122 -18.24 -1.19 9.93
CA THR A 122 -19.41 -0.87 9.10
C THR A 122 -18.94 -0.50 7.70
N ILE A 123 -19.19 -1.40 6.75
CA ILE A 123 -18.99 -1.20 5.31
C ILE A 123 -20.37 -1.31 4.66
N SER A 124 -20.73 -0.34 3.82
CA SER A 124 -22.05 -0.28 3.21
C SER A 124 -22.01 0.36 1.83
N LYS A 125 -23.08 0.16 1.04
CA LYS A 125 -23.16 0.72 -0.32
C LYS A 125 -23.08 2.25 -0.36
N SER A 126 -23.46 2.91 0.73
CA SER A 126 -23.63 4.36 0.82
C SER A 126 -22.64 5.04 1.76
N ASP A 127 -21.60 4.36 2.24
CA ASP A 127 -20.62 4.98 3.15
C ASP A 127 -19.67 5.99 2.46
N GLY A 128 -19.62 5.97 1.13
CA GLY A 128 -18.81 6.86 0.31
C GLY A 128 -17.30 6.61 0.42
N ARG A 129 -16.88 5.47 0.98
CA ARG A 129 -15.48 5.14 1.24
C ARG A 129 -14.90 4.25 0.15
N VAL A 130 -13.58 4.24 0.08
CA VAL A 130 -12.83 3.34 -0.80
C VAL A 130 -12.00 2.37 0.04
N TYR A 131 -11.96 1.12 -0.40
CA TYR A 131 -11.28 0.02 0.26
C TYR A 131 -10.33 -0.66 -0.71
N CYS A 132 -9.28 -1.25 -0.16
CA CYS A 132 -8.41 -2.16 -0.88
C CYS A 132 -8.76 -3.60 -0.48
N VAL A 133 -8.80 -4.50 -1.44
CA VAL A 133 -9.05 -5.92 -1.24
C VAL A 133 -7.96 -6.77 -1.90
N ILE A 134 -7.58 -7.83 -1.21
CA ILE A 134 -6.74 -8.91 -1.74
C ILE A 134 -7.42 -10.24 -1.45
N PHE A 135 -7.58 -11.06 -2.49
CA PHE A 135 -7.86 -12.47 -2.29
C PHE A 135 -6.58 -13.28 -2.30
N SER A 136 -6.48 -14.27 -1.43
CA SER A 136 -5.36 -15.21 -1.39
C SER A 136 -5.82 -16.61 -1.06
N ALA A 137 -5.00 -17.61 -1.37
CA ALA A 137 -5.32 -19.01 -1.13
C ALA A 137 -4.22 -19.75 -0.37
N ASN A 138 -4.57 -20.91 0.19
CA ASN A 138 -3.63 -21.83 0.85
C ASN A 138 -2.51 -22.36 -0.06
N THR A 139 -2.61 -22.14 -1.36
CA THR A 139 -1.60 -22.52 -2.36
C THR A 139 -0.52 -21.47 -2.56
N GLY A 140 -0.62 -20.32 -1.88
CA GLY A 140 0.27 -19.16 -2.08
C GLY A 140 -0.18 -18.21 -3.20
N MET A 141 -1.26 -18.54 -3.92
CA MET A 141 -1.83 -17.63 -4.91
C MET A 141 -2.42 -16.39 -4.24
N GLN A 142 -2.26 -15.24 -4.90
CA GLN A 142 -2.70 -13.94 -4.43
C GLN A 142 -3.13 -13.07 -5.61
N SER A 143 -4.22 -12.32 -5.48
CA SER A 143 -4.53 -11.25 -6.42
C SER A 143 -3.64 -10.03 -6.17
N TYR A 144 -3.42 -9.22 -7.19
CA TYR A 144 -2.98 -7.85 -6.97
C TYR A 144 -4.05 -7.09 -6.15
N ASN A 145 -3.65 -5.99 -5.51
CA ASN A 145 -4.57 -5.11 -4.79
C ASN A 145 -5.66 -4.65 -5.76
N ALA A 146 -6.92 -4.87 -5.38
CA ALA A 146 -8.07 -4.32 -6.09
C ALA A 146 -8.74 -3.27 -5.22
N ILE A 147 -9.03 -2.13 -5.81
CA ILE A 147 -9.86 -1.08 -5.25
C ILE A 147 -11.32 -1.49 -5.34
N MET A 148 -12.06 -1.20 -4.27
CA MET A 148 -13.50 -1.35 -4.22
C MET A 148 -14.18 -0.18 -3.49
N ASN A 149 -15.43 0.07 -3.82
CA ASN A 149 -16.32 0.96 -3.08
C ASN A 149 -17.66 0.24 -2.82
N GLY A 150 -18.64 0.98 -2.30
CA GLY A 150 -19.98 0.45 -2.03
C GLY A 150 -20.67 -0.26 -3.20
N ASN A 151 -20.39 0.09 -4.46
CA ASN A 151 -20.99 -0.55 -5.64
C ASN A 151 -20.46 -1.98 -5.87
N CYS A 152 -19.26 -2.26 -5.37
CA CYS A 152 -18.57 -3.53 -5.50
C CYS A 152 -19.06 -4.56 -4.44
N ILE A 153 -19.95 -4.15 -3.52
CA ILE A 153 -20.63 -5.03 -2.56
C ILE A 153 -21.67 -5.92 -3.27
N GLY A 154 -21.47 -7.23 -3.15
CA GLY A 154 -22.23 -8.31 -3.79
C GLY A 154 -21.60 -8.81 -5.10
N ASP A 155 -20.59 -8.09 -5.62
CA ASP A 155 -19.91 -8.39 -6.87
C ASP A 155 -18.81 -9.45 -6.70
N THR A 156 -18.30 -9.92 -7.84
CA THR A 156 -17.28 -10.96 -7.95
C THR A 156 -16.00 -10.40 -8.56
N LEU A 157 -14.89 -10.52 -7.83
CA LEU A 157 -13.55 -10.26 -8.33
C LEU A 157 -12.97 -11.53 -8.96
N TYR A 158 -12.14 -11.39 -9.99
CA TYR A 158 -11.39 -12.52 -10.55
C TYR A 158 -10.04 -12.04 -11.10
N CYS A 159 -9.04 -12.92 -11.10
CA CYS A 159 -7.78 -12.68 -11.78
C CYS A 159 -7.96 -12.84 -13.30
N THR A 160 -7.43 -11.90 -14.08
CA THR A 160 -7.63 -11.87 -15.54
C THR A 160 -6.73 -12.83 -16.32
N GLY A 161 -5.71 -13.38 -15.65
CA GLY A 161 -4.58 -14.10 -16.28
C GLY A 161 -3.42 -13.18 -16.68
N ASN A 162 -3.62 -11.86 -16.68
CA ASN A 162 -2.53 -10.91 -16.92
C ASN A 162 -1.65 -10.75 -15.67
N GLN A 163 -0.38 -10.43 -15.92
CA GLN A 163 0.59 -10.12 -14.87
C GLN A 163 1.00 -8.66 -14.90
N LEU A 164 0.93 -8.01 -13.74
CA LEU A 164 1.45 -6.67 -13.50
C LEU A 164 2.84 -6.78 -12.88
N GLU A 165 3.68 -5.78 -13.13
CA GLU A 165 4.88 -5.61 -12.32
C GLU A 165 4.47 -5.29 -10.89
N ASN A 166 5.12 -5.91 -9.90
CA ASN A 166 4.77 -5.65 -8.51
C ASN A 166 5.32 -4.27 -8.10
N PRO A 167 4.49 -3.39 -7.50
CA PRO A 167 4.90 -2.03 -7.15
C PRO A 167 5.88 -1.97 -5.97
N GLU A 168 5.89 -2.97 -5.10
CA GLU A 168 6.80 -3.04 -3.94
C GLU A 168 8.13 -3.70 -4.30
N ASP A 169 8.12 -4.60 -5.30
CA ASP A 169 9.29 -5.33 -5.78
C ASP A 169 9.17 -5.56 -7.29
N SER A 170 9.80 -4.72 -8.09
CA SER A 170 9.66 -4.73 -9.55
C SER A 170 10.26 -5.97 -10.24
N GLU A 171 11.01 -6.81 -9.52
CA GLU A 171 11.47 -8.12 -10.02
C GLU A 171 10.36 -9.17 -9.98
N LYS A 172 9.30 -8.93 -9.18
CA LYS A 172 8.16 -9.82 -9.03
C LYS A 172 6.98 -9.43 -9.90
N LYS A 173 6.07 -10.39 -10.08
CA LYS A 173 4.79 -10.20 -10.77
C LYS A 173 3.63 -10.33 -9.80
N ALA A 174 2.58 -9.56 -10.06
CA ALA A 174 1.31 -9.64 -9.35
C ALA A 174 0.18 -10.01 -10.32
N ASN A 175 -0.80 -10.78 -9.87
CA ASN A 175 -1.89 -11.24 -10.72
C ASN A 175 -2.95 -10.13 -10.85
N GLU A 176 -3.14 -9.56 -12.04
CA GLU A 176 -4.16 -8.53 -12.25
C GLU A 176 -5.55 -9.07 -11.88
N ALA A 177 -6.31 -8.33 -11.09
CA ALA A 177 -7.67 -8.70 -10.71
C ALA A 177 -8.67 -7.58 -11.03
N LYS A 178 -9.85 -7.96 -11.51
CA LYS A 178 -10.94 -7.06 -11.93
C LYS A 178 -12.28 -7.50 -11.35
N TRP A 179 -13.15 -6.53 -11.14
CA TRP A 179 -14.53 -6.73 -10.74
C TRP A 179 -15.38 -7.01 -11.99
N GLU A 180 -16.31 -7.95 -11.89
CA GLU A 180 -17.10 -8.40 -13.03
C GLU A 180 -18.14 -7.36 -13.48
N ASN A 181 -18.76 -6.65 -12.53
CA ASN A 181 -19.85 -5.73 -12.84
C ASN A 181 -19.52 -4.26 -12.57
N ASN A 182 -18.36 -3.98 -11.98
CA ASN A 182 -17.96 -2.63 -11.58
C ASN A 182 -16.57 -2.25 -12.16
N PRO A 183 -16.49 -1.88 -13.45
CA PRO A 183 -15.22 -1.60 -14.12
C PRO A 183 -14.52 -0.32 -13.65
N ASP A 184 -15.22 0.56 -12.91
CA ASP A 184 -14.63 1.76 -12.28
C ASP A 184 -13.83 1.39 -11.00
N CYS A 185 -14.16 0.25 -10.37
CA CYS A 185 -13.29 -0.44 -9.41
C CYS A 185 -12.23 -1.26 -10.18
N GLY A 186 -11.23 -1.81 -9.51
CA GLY A 186 -10.28 -2.73 -10.17
C GLY A 186 -8.87 -2.63 -9.65
N PRO A 187 -7.85 -3.03 -10.43
CA PRO A 187 -6.47 -3.07 -9.94
C PRO A 187 -6.01 -1.69 -9.48
N GLU A 188 -5.43 -1.61 -8.28
CA GLU A 188 -4.94 -0.36 -7.69
C GLU A 188 -3.92 0.33 -8.62
N LYS A 189 -4.15 1.60 -8.92
CA LYS A 189 -3.25 2.37 -9.77
C LYS A 189 -2.00 2.75 -8.98
N LYS A 190 -0.82 2.30 -9.43
CA LYS A 190 0.48 2.62 -8.82
C LYS A 190 1.54 2.93 -9.88
N ILE A 191 2.61 3.61 -9.46
CA ILE A 191 3.85 3.72 -10.23
C ILE A 191 4.87 2.77 -9.60
N THR A 192 5.46 1.89 -10.41
CA THR A 192 6.47 0.95 -9.94
C THR A 192 7.85 1.60 -9.88
N SER A 193 8.80 0.96 -9.19
CA SER A 193 10.17 1.48 -9.09
C SER A 193 10.88 1.63 -10.44
N THR A 194 10.47 0.87 -11.48
CA THR A 194 10.98 1.00 -12.85
C THR A 194 10.27 2.06 -13.69
N GLY A 195 9.43 2.89 -13.07
CA GLY A 195 8.76 4.00 -13.72
C GLY A 195 7.56 3.60 -14.60
N LYS A 196 6.92 2.45 -14.33
CA LYS A 196 5.71 2.02 -15.05
C LYS A 196 4.45 2.34 -14.26
N ILE A 197 3.42 2.77 -14.98
CA ILE A 197 2.08 2.91 -14.42
C ILE A 197 1.36 1.57 -14.58
N ILE A 198 0.90 1.02 -13.46
CA ILE A 198 0.11 -0.21 -13.41
C ILE A 198 -1.25 0.09 -12.80
N GLY A 199 -2.21 -0.81 -13.04
CA GLY A 199 -3.57 -0.69 -12.52
C GLY A 199 -4.35 0.48 -13.11
N SER A 200 -5.57 0.66 -12.62
CA SER A 200 -6.53 1.60 -13.20
C SER A 200 -7.37 2.37 -12.19
N ALA A 201 -7.55 1.84 -10.97
CA ALA A 201 -8.44 2.44 -9.97
C ALA A 201 -7.65 3.12 -8.84
N PHE A 202 -8.08 4.30 -8.41
CA PHE A 202 -7.40 5.04 -7.33
C PHE A 202 -7.91 4.64 -5.95
N PRO A 203 -7.02 4.52 -4.95
CA PRO A 203 -7.44 4.52 -3.55
C PRO A 203 -8.01 5.90 -3.15
N GLU A 204 -8.63 5.95 -1.97
CA GLU A 204 -9.29 7.17 -1.47
C GLU A 204 -8.31 8.37 -1.45
N GLY A 205 -8.73 9.49 -2.04
CA GLY A 205 -7.95 10.73 -2.04
C GLY A 205 -6.72 10.75 -2.97
N GLU A 206 -6.46 9.69 -3.73
CA GLU A 206 -5.39 9.67 -4.73
C GLU A 206 -5.88 10.10 -6.13
N SER A 207 -4.94 10.57 -6.94
CA SER A 207 -5.11 11.10 -8.29
C SER A 207 -3.80 10.90 -9.06
N ASP A 208 -3.78 11.13 -10.36
CA ASP A 208 -2.53 11.08 -11.15
C ASP A 208 -1.45 12.04 -10.60
N VAL A 209 -1.86 13.20 -10.07
CA VAL A 209 -0.94 14.20 -9.49
C VAL A 209 -0.32 13.69 -8.19
N THR A 210 -1.14 13.18 -7.28
CA THR A 210 -0.69 12.69 -5.97
C THR A 210 0.05 11.35 -6.10
N LEU A 211 -0.27 10.56 -7.13
CA LEU A 211 0.44 9.34 -7.47
C LEU A 211 1.90 9.62 -7.86
N LEU A 212 2.14 10.57 -8.77
CA LEU A 212 3.50 11.00 -9.12
C LEU A 212 4.20 11.68 -7.95
N ALA A 213 3.49 12.47 -7.15
CA ALA A 213 4.04 13.05 -5.94
C ALA A 213 4.54 11.97 -4.96
N THR A 214 3.79 10.88 -4.79
CA THR A 214 4.19 9.72 -3.96
C THR A 214 5.49 9.09 -4.47
N TYR A 215 5.56 8.83 -5.77
CA TYR A 215 6.73 8.26 -6.42
C TYR A 215 7.98 9.12 -6.20
N LEU A 216 7.85 10.44 -6.40
CA LEU A 216 8.97 11.36 -6.22
C LEU A 216 9.38 11.50 -4.76
N VAL A 217 8.44 11.51 -3.81
CA VAL A 217 8.77 11.50 -2.37
C VAL A 217 9.52 10.24 -1.97
N ALA A 218 9.17 9.09 -2.55
CA ALA A 218 9.82 7.81 -2.25
C ALA A 218 11.22 7.68 -2.85
N TYR A 219 11.49 8.33 -3.99
CA TYR A 219 12.70 8.09 -4.77
C TYR A 219 13.50 9.35 -5.12
N TYR A 220 13.25 10.48 -4.45
CA TYR A 220 13.88 11.77 -4.75
C TYR A 220 15.42 11.76 -4.81
N ASP A 221 16.07 10.79 -4.16
CA ASP A 221 17.52 10.62 -4.06
C ASP A 221 18.06 9.47 -4.93
N ASP A 222 17.22 8.87 -5.78
CA ASP A 222 17.59 7.81 -6.71
C ASP A 222 17.49 8.33 -8.16
N ASP A 223 18.64 8.62 -8.76
CA ASP A 223 18.74 9.15 -10.13
C ASP A 223 18.17 8.18 -11.18
N ALA A 224 18.32 6.86 -10.99
CA ALA A 224 17.83 5.89 -11.95
C ALA A 224 16.30 5.90 -11.99
N LYS A 225 15.66 5.96 -10.82
CA LYS A 225 14.20 6.03 -10.71
C LYS A 225 13.67 7.40 -11.17
N THR A 226 14.26 8.49 -10.66
CA THR A 226 13.80 9.85 -11.00
C THR A 226 14.04 10.23 -12.46
N SER A 227 14.91 9.52 -13.18
CA SER A 227 15.05 9.68 -14.64
C SER A 227 13.75 9.45 -15.42
N HIS A 228 12.80 8.67 -14.89
CA HIS A 228 11.50 8.39 -15.50
C HIS A 228 10.49 9.54 -15.33
N THR A 229 10.82 10.60 -14.59
CA THR A 229 9.86 11.63 -14.19
C THR A 229 9.20 12.32 -15.39
N GLN A 230 9.95 12.63 -16.45
CA GLN A 230 9.39 13.30 -17.63
C GLN A 230 8.40 12.40 -18.38
N ASP A 231 8.69 11.11 -18.50
CA ASP A 231 7.81 10.15 -19.17
C ASP A 231 6.52 9.96 -18.37
N LEU A 232 6.65 9.79 -17.04
CA LEU A 232 5.51 9.71 -16.13
C LEU A 232 4.63 10.97 -16.20
N ILE A 233 5.23 12.17 -16.23
CA ILE A 233 4.51 13.43 -16.40
C ILE A 233 3.69 13.43 -17.69
N ASN A 234 4.27 12.97 -18.80
CA ASN A 234 3.63 12.95 -20.10
C ASN A 234 2.49 11.93 -20.16
N GLU A 235 2.71 10.73 -19.62
CA GLU A 235 1.72 9.65 -19.62
C GLU A 235 0.51 9.98 -18.72
N LEU A 236 0.78 10.49 -17.51
CA LEU A 236 -0.24 10.93 -16.57
C LEU A 236 -0.89 12.26 -16.96
N LYS A 237 -0.27 13.01 -17.89
CA LYS A 237 -0.69 14.35 -18.33
C LYS A 237 -0.86 15.34 -17.17
N VAL A 238 0.08 15.32 -16.24
CA VAL A 238 0.07 16.15 -15.03
C VAL A 238 1.01 17.35 -15.13
N SER A 239 0.66 18.44 -14.46
CA SER A 239 1.52 19.62 -14.38
C SER A 239 2.61 19.44 -13.31
N PRO A 240 3.90 19.66 -13.60
CA PRO A 240 4.97 19.63 -12.61
C PRO A 240 4.71 20.51 -11.39
N THR A 241 4.12 21.69 -11.61
CA THR A 241 3.77 22.63 -10.52
C THR A 241 2.73 22.03 -9.57
N LYS A 242 1.69 21.36 -10.11
CA LYS A 242 0.67 20.68 -9.28
C LYS A 242 1.25 19.50 -8.53
N VAL A 243 2.18 18.77 -9.14
CA VAL A 243 2.89 17.65 -8.50
C VAL A 243 3.73 18.17 -7.33
N MET A 244 4.46 19.27 -7.51
CA MET A 244 5.23 19.90 -6.42
C MET A 244 4.32 20.34 -5.26
N GLY A 245 3.18 20.96 -5.56
CA GLY A 245 2.22 21.34 -4.52
C GLY A 245 1.68 20.11 -3.76
N ALA A 246 1.41 19.00 -4.46
CA ALA A 246 0.98 17.75 -3.84
C ALA A 246 2.10 17.12 -2.97
N VAL A 247 3.36 17.22 -3.38
CA VAL A 247 4.52 16.80 -2.56
C VAL A 247 4.57 17.59 -1.26
N THR A 248 4.41 18.92 -1.33
CA THR A 248 4.39 19.78 -0.14
C THR A 248 3.22 19.42 0.78
N ASP A 249 2.01 19.26 0.25
CA ASP A 249 0.84 18.88 1.04
C ASP A 249 1.05 17.53 1.74
N ARG A 250 1.59 16.54 1.03
CA ARG A 250 1.90 15.21 1.58
C ARG A 250 2.93 15.27 2.71
N LEU A 251 4.05 15.97 2.49
CA LEU A 251 5.11 16.13 3.49
C LEU A 251 4.62 16.84 4.76
N ASN A 252 3.70 17.81 4.60
CA ASN A 252 3.08 18.50 5.72
C ASN A 252 2.08 17.62 6.46
N ALA A 253 1.25 16.84 5.74
CA ALA A 253 0.26 15.95 6.33
C ALA A 253 0.90 14.88 7.24
N ILE A 254 2.07 14.34 6.85
CA ILE A 254 2.80 13.34 7.63
C ILE A 254 3.79 13.95 8.63
N ASN A 255 3.89 15.28 8.71
CA ASN A 255 4.89 16.00 9.49
C ASN A 255 6.32 15.44 9.30
N SER A 256 6.72 15.22 8.04
CA SER A 256 7.98 14.53 7.73
C SER A 256 9.19 15.28 8.28
N PRO A 257 10.12 14.60 8.99
CA PRO A 257 11.35 15.21 9.49
C PRO A 257 12.29 15.63 8.34
N ASP A 258 12.16 14.98 7.18
CA ASP A 258 13.01 15.22 6.00
C ASP A 258 12.38 16.14 4.96
N LYS A 259 11.26 16.80 5.27
CA LYS A 259 10.59 17.70 4.30
C LYS A 259 11.54 18.75 3.70
N ASN A 260 12.51 19.23 4.49
CA ASN A 260 13.50 20.21 4.07
C ASN A 260 14.60 19.64 3.16
N LYS A 261 14.70 18.31 3.02
CA LYS A 261 15.59 17.62 2.06
C LYS A 261 14.81 17.18 0.82
N ILE A 262 13.64 16.57 1.05
CA ILE A 262 12.81 16.00 -0.02
C ILE A 262 12.27 17.09 -0.94
N ALA A 263 11.65 18.14 -0.39
CA ALA A 263 10.99 19.14 -1.22
C ALA A 263 11.95 19.89 -2.17
N PRO A 264 13.16 20.34 -1.75
CA PRO A 264 14.13 20.93 -2.68
C PRO A 264 14.67 19.97 -3.73
N ALA A 265 14.85 18.68 -3.39
CA ALA A 265 15.32 17.68 -4.35
C ALA A 265 14.27 17.41 -5.43
N VAL A 266 13.00 17.26 -5.03
CA VAL A 266 11.88 17.12 -5.96
C VAL A 266 11.71 18.36 -6.84
N GLU A 267 11.82 19.56 -6.26
CA GLU A 267 11.80 20.81 -7.04
C GLU A 267 12.91 20.82 -8.11
N LYS A 268 14.12 20.40 -7.77
CA LYS A 268 15.23 20.31 -8.73
C LYS A 268 14.89 19.37 -9.89
N ILE A 269 14.34 18.18 -9.59
CA ILE A 269 13.91 17.21 -10.62
C ILE A 269 12.83 17.83 -11.52
N LEU A 270 11.76 18.36 -10.92
CA LEU A 270 10.64 18.93 -11.65
C LEU A 270 11.01 20.17 -12.47
N SER A 271 11.99 20.97 -12.01
CA SER A 271 12.51 22.13 -12.76
C SER A 271 13.13 21.77 -14.12
N GLY A 272 13.55 20.51 -14.28
CA GLY A 272 14.05 19.96 -15.54
C GLY A 272 12.95 19.55 -16.51
N CYS A 273 11.69 19.47 -16.07
CA CYS A 273 10.60 18.91 -16.85
C CYS A 273 9.87 19.94 -17.73
N THR A 274 9.22 19.44 -18.77
CA THR A 274 8.28 20.16 -19.63
C THR A 274 6.88 19.80 -19.20
N ASP A 275 6.02 20.80 -19.02
CA ASP A 275 4.63 20.63 -18.64
C ASP A 275 3.79 20.26 -19.88
N PRO A 276 3.22 19.05 -19.95
CA PRO A 276 2.45 18.59 -21.11
C PRO A 276 1.11 19.32 -21.26
N THR A 277 0.63 19.99 -20.21
CA THR A 277 -0.62 20.78 -20.25
C THR A 277 -0.43 22.14 -20.90
N THR A 278 0.81 22.63 -20.97
CA THR A 278 1.15 23.94 -21.58
C THR A 278 2.16 23.84 -22.74
N GLY A 279 2.87 22.72 -22.86
CA GLY A 279 3.95 22.51 -23.81
C GLY A 279 5.24 23.28 -23.48
N LYS A 280 5.34 23.89 -22.30
CA LYS A 280 6.47 24.75 -21.91
C LYS A 280 7.30 24.14 -20.80
N LYS A 281 8.58 24.52 -20.72
CA LYS A 281 9.40 24.30 -19.53
C LYS A 281 8.70 24.92 -18.32
N VAL A 282 8.78 24.23 -17.18
CA VAL A 282 8.15 24.71 -15.95
C VAL A 282 8.72 26.06 -15.53
N ASP A 283 7.84 26.93 -15.04
CA ASP A 283 8.22 28.21 -14.46
C ASP A 283 8.77 27.99 -13.04
N LYS A 284 10.01 28.45 -12.80
CA LYS A 284 10.71 28.22 -11.53
C LYS A 284 10.06 28.96 -10.37
N ASP A 285 9.47 30.12 -10.61
CA ASP A 285 8.81 30.91 -9.56
C ASP A 285 7.49 30.25 -9.17
N GLN A 286 6.75 29.71 -10.14
CA GLN A 286 5.55 28.91 -9.86
C GLN A 286 5.88 27.64 -9.07
N LEU A 287 6.98 26.97 -9.42
CA LEU A 287 7.42 25.77 -8.72
C LEU A 287 7.87 26.06 -7.28
N ASP A 288 8.63 27.13 -7.06
CA ASP A 288 9.05 27.58 -5.72
C ASP A 288 7.84 27.99 -4.86
N ASN A 289 6.86 28.67 -5.47
CA ASN A 289 5.60 29.01 -4.80
C ASN A 289 4.80 27.75 -4.41
N ALA A 290 4.68 26.78 -5.30
CA ALA A 290 4.01 25.50 -5.01
C ALA A 290 4.73 24.73 -3.89
N LYS A 291 6.07 24.71 -3.90
CA LYS A 291 6.88 24.12 -2.83
C LYS A 291 6.59 24.77 -1.46
N LYS A 292 6.41 26.08 -1.40
CA LYS A 292 6.13 26.82 -0.16
C LYS A 292 4.69 26.66 0.34
N THR A 293 3.73 26.63 -0.57
CA THR A 293 2.31 26.82 -0.24
C THR A 293 1.45 25.56 -0.39
N GLY A 294 1.95 24.54 -1.09
CA GLY A 294 1.16 23.35 -1.45
C GLY A 294 0.11 23.66 -2.52
N ASN A 295 -0.86 22.77 -2.70
CA ASN A 295 -2.00 22.97 -3.61
C ASN A 295 -3.17 23.72 -2.94
N LYS A 296 -2.91 24.54 -1.92
CA LYS A 296 -3.96 25.33 -1.24
C LYS A 296 -4.70 26.22 -2.25
N GLY A 297 -5.89 25.78 -2.64
CA GLY A 297 -6.93 26.51 -3.34
C GLY A 297 -6.46 27.34 -4.53
N SER A 298 -6.60 26.80 -5.75
CA SER A 298 -6.84 27.65 -6.94
C SER A 298 -8.21 28.35 -6.83
N SER A 299 -8.38 29.18 -5.81
CA SER A 299 -9.46 30.14 -5.66
C SER A 299 -8.81 31.52 -5.69
N SER A 300 -9.08 32.23 -6.79
CA SER A 300 -8.64 33.59 -7.07
C SER A 300 -8.71 34.55 -5.87
N SER A 301 -7.60 35.21 -5.56
CA SER A 301 -7.53 36.69 -5.44
C SER A 301 -6.08 37.18 -5.26
N SER A 302 -5.56 37.74 -6.35
CA SER A 302 -4.83 39.02 -6.42
C SER A 302 -3.81 39.41 -5.34
N SER A 303 -2.55 39.50 -5.79
CA SER A 303 -1.61 40.61 -5.56
C SER A 303 -1.59 41.33 -4.20
N SER A 304 -0.45 41.30 -3.53
CA SER A 304 0.38 42.51 -3.43
C SER A 304 1.79 42.20 -2.95
N ASN A 305 2.73 42.66 -3.76
CA ASN A 305 4.12 42.89 -3.44
C ASN A 305 4.19 44.08 -2.45
N GLY A 306 5.06 44.05 -1.44
CA GLY A 306 5.15 45.13 -0.46
C GLY A 306 6.33 45.02 0.49
N SER A 307 7.54 45.09 -0.04
CA SER A 307 8.72 45.54 0.70
C SER A 307 8.58 47.02 1.05
N GLY A 308 8.82 47.41 2.31
CA GLY A 308 8.81 48.82 2.72
C GLY A 308 9.05 49.06 4.21
N SER A 309 10.21 49.59 4.53
CA SER A 309 10.66 50.03 5.85
C SER A 309 9.96 51.31 6.35
N ALA A 310 9.97 51.46 7.69
CA ALA A 310 10.07 52.70 8.47
C ALA A 310 8.87 53.67 8.66
N SER A 311 8.62 53.92 9.96
CA SER A 311 8.22 55.18 10.64
C SER A 311 6.86 55.83 10.36
N GLY A 312 6.13 56.12 11.44
CA GLY A 312 5.02 57.09 11.43
C GLY A 312 4.14 57.03 12.68
N SER A 313 4.30 58.01 13.55
CA SER A 313 3.57 58.25 14.82
C SER A 313 2.13 58.74 14.63
N GLY A 314 1.30 58.61 15.68
CA GLY A 314 0.06 59.37 15.91
C GLY A 314 -1.17 58.48 16.16
N SER A 315 -1.62 58.25 17.40
CA SER A 315 -2.41 59.12 18.31
C SER A 315 -3.92 59.04 18.11
N GLY A 316 -4.64 58.70 19.19
CA GLY A 316 -6.08 58.96 19.38
C GLY A 316 -6.90 57.69 19.64
N SER A 317 -7.25 57.39 20.91
CA SER A 317 -8.61 57.58 21.47
C SER A 317 -9.54 56.37 21.17
N ALA A 318 -10.40 55.83 22.03
CA ALA A 318 -10.79 56.11 23.39
C ALA A 318 -11.57 54.87 23.92
N SER A 319 -11.71 54.83 25.24
CA SER A 319 -12.59 54.02 26.09
C SER A 319 -14.04 53.81 25.62
N GLY A 320 -14.61 52.64 25.96
CA GLY A 320 -16.06 52.40 26.05
C GLY A 320 -16.35 50.90 26.25
N SER A 321 -16.37 50.41 27.49
CA SER A 321 -17.56 50.23 28.35
C SER A 321 -18.24 48.87 28.21
N SER A 322 -18.25 48.19 29.35
CA SER A 322 -18.93 46.96 29.74
C SER A 322 -20.44 46.95 29.49
N SER A 323 -20.99 45.79 29.13
CA SER A 323 -22.23 45.29 29.74
C SER A 323 -22.28 43.77 29.70
N ASN A 324 -22.62 43.22 30.86
CA ASN A 324 -22.73 41.81 31.22
C ASN A 324 -24.21 41.41 31.07
N GLY A 325 -24.48 40.28 30.41
CA GLY A 325 -25.82 39.70 30.27
C GLY A 325 -25.75 38.19 30.45
N SER A 326 -26.26 37.71 31.58
CA SER A 326 -26.13 36.35 32.08
C SER A 326 -27.16 35.36 31.50
N ASN A 327 -26.75 34.09 31.58
CA ASN A 327 -27.52 32.89 31.97
C ASN A 327 -28.12 31.95 30.91
N GLY A 328 -27.76 30.66 31.04
CA GLY A 328 -28.49 29.51 30.50
C GLY A 328 -27.61 28.28 30.29
N GLY A 329 -27.69 27.28 31.18
CA GLY A 329 -26.87 26.05 31.22
C GLY A 329 -26.88 25.19 29.95
N SER A 330 -26.00 24.21 29.79
CA SER A 330 -25.89 23.04 30.66
C SER A 330 -24.57 22.32 30.38
N SER A 331 -23.88 21.91 31.44
CA SER A 331 -22.73 21.00 31.39
C SER A 331 -23.20 19.55 31.28
N SER A 332 -22.72 18.83 30.27
CA SER A 332 -22.52 17.38 30.37
C SER A 332 -21.06 17.05 30.00
N SER A 333 -20.43 16.41 30.96
CA SER A 333 -19.07 15.87 30.98
C SER A 333 -18.90 14.74 29.98
N GLY A 334 -17.85 14.82 29.17
CA GLY A 334 -17.34 13.71 28.35
C GLY A 334 -15.82 13.80 28.28
N SER A 335 -15.17 12.91 29.02
CA SER A 335 -13.74 12.84 29.30
C SER A 335 -12.89 12.84 28.03
N GLY A 336 -11.91 13.76 27.97
CA GLY A 336 -10.84 13.73 26.99
C GLY A 336 -9.86 12.60 27.33
N SER A 337 -9.80 11.58 26.47
CA SER A 337 -8.67 10.68 26.39
C SER A 337 -7.84 11.04 25.17
N SER A 338 -6.71 11.65 25.45
CA SER A 338 -5.55 11.74 24.56
C SER A 338 -5.06 10.34 24.21
N GLY A 339 -5.36 9.89 22.99
CA GLY A 339 -4.83 8.66 22.42
C GLY A 339 -3.83 8.97 21.32
N SER A 340 -2.54 8.95 21.66
CA SER A 340 -1.44 8.96 20.70
C SER A 340 -1.43 7.63 19.93
N GLY A 341 -1.93 7.64 18.69
CA GLY A 341 -1.95 6.47 17.81
C GLY A 341 -0.80 6.53 16.81
N SER A 342 0.21 5.70 17.03
CA SER A 342 1.34 5.48 16.12
C SER A 342 0.88 4.82 14.82
N SER A 343 1.27 5.38 13.68
CA SER A 343 0.98 4.89 12.34
C SER A 343 1.70 3.57 12.05
N SER A 344 0.98 2.46 12.11
CA SER A 344 1.45 1.14 11.66
C SER A 344 1.19 0.98 10.15
N THR A 345 2.23 1.16 9.34
CA THR A 345 2.23 0.81 7.91
C THR A 345 2.17 -0.71 7.75
N GLY A 346 1.02 -1.22 7.30
CA GLY A 346 0.82 -2.63 6.96
C GLY A 346 1.45 -2.99 5.61
N ALA A 347 2.70 -3.44 5.63
CA ALA A 347 3.33 -4.14 4.51
C ALA A 347 3.48 -5.61 4.88
N VAL A 348 2.62 -6.46 4.31
CA VAL A 348 2.66 -7.91 4.55
C VAL A 348 3.78 -8.55 3.73
N LYS A 349 4.75 -9.13 4.45
CA LYS A 349 5.92 -9.83 3.92
C LYS A 349 5.51 -11.10 3.17
N SER A 350 6.04 -11.28 1.96
CA SER A 350 5.92 -12.52 1.20
C SER A 350 6.58 -13.67 1.98
N GLY A 351 5.85 -14.77 2.16
CA GLY A 351 6.37 -15.99 2.75
C GLY A 351 7.36 -16.72 1.83
N VAL A 352 8.60 -16.25 1.78
CA VAL A 352 9.84 -17.03 1.61
C VAL A 352 10.91 -16.26 2.37
N GLU A 353 11.60 -16.90 3.31
CA GLU A 353 12.60 -16.28 4.18
C GLU A 353 13.69 -15.56 3.39
N THR A 354 13.68 -14.23 3.39
CA THR A 354 14.90 -13.42 3.14
C THR A 354 14.77 -12.13 3.94
N THR A 355 15.75 -11.89 4.81
CA THR A 355 15.88 -10.66 5.60
C THR A 355 15.99 -9.46 4.67
N ILE A 356 14.90 -8.69 4.55
CA ILE A 356 14.85 -7.45 3.75
C ILE A 356 14.65 -6.26 4.68
N VAL A 357 15.58 -5.32 4.59
CA VAL A 357 15.60 -4.03 5.26
C VAL A 357 14.50 -3.16 4.66
N PHE A 358 13.57 -2.71 5.50
CA PHE A 358 12.53 -1.76 5.13
C PHE A 358 13.16 -0.40 4.79
N VAL A 359 13.10 0.01 3.53
CA VAL A 359 13.20 1.43 3.17
C VAL A 359 11.77 1.94 3.04
N MET A 360 11.13 2.12 4.18
CA MET A 360 10.00 3.04 4.27
C MET A 360 10.58 4.44 4.30
N ALA A 361 9.88 5.38 3.67
CA ALA A 361 10.08 6.82 3.76
C ALA A 361 9.89 7.33 5.20
N GLY A 362 10.86 6.99 6.05
CA GLY A 362 10.98 7.37 7.45
C GLY A 362 12.45 7.23 7.82
N LEU A 363 13.17 8.35 7.78
CA LEU A 363 14.50 8.49 8.35
C LEU A 363 14.51 8.02 9.80
N MET A 364 15.03 6.81 10.01
CA MET A 364 15.49 6.36 11.31
C MET A 364 16.93 5.87 11.16
N VAL A 365 17.80 6.71 11.70
CA VAL A 365 19.22 6.54 11.93
C VAL A 365 19.51 5.17 12.57
N SER A 366 20.45 4.46 11.98
CA SER A 366 21.06 3.21 12.44
C SER A 366 21.67 3.33 13.85
N ALA A 367 21.31 2.43 14.77
CA ALA A 367 22.07 2.15 15.99
C ALA A 367 21.82 0.71 16.52
N ALA A 368 22.93 -0.04 16.67
CA ALA A 368 23.14 -1.27 17.47
C ALA A 368 22.37 -2.55 17.04
N GLY A 369 22.89 -3.77 17.13
CA GLY A 369 24.13 -4.31 17.67
C GLY A 369 24.12 -5.83 17.46
N VAL A 370 25.30 -6.42 17.28
CA VAL A 370 25.52 -7.85 17.05
C VAL A 370 25.01 -8.68 18.23
N MET A 371 24.19 -9.71 17.98
CA MET A 371 23.98 -10.82 18.91
C MET A 371 23.81 -12.13 18.13
N PHE A 372 24.88 -12.92 18.22
CA PHE A 372 25.04 -14.27 17.73
C PHE A 372 24.38 -15.22 18.75
N LEU A 373 23.42 -16.05 18.35
CA LEU A 373 22.97 -17.18 19.18
C LEU A 373 23.26 -18.49 18.45
N ALA A 374 24.35 -19.11 18.87
CA ALA A 374 24.73 -20.47 18.54
C ALA A 374 23.70 -21.45 19.13
N ARG A 375 23.08 -22.28 18.27
CA ARG A 375 22.39 -23.49 18.70
C ARG A 375 23.44 -24.54 19.08
N LYS A 376 23.55 -24.84 20.37
CA LYS A 376 24.30 -26.00 20.86
C LYS A 376 23.37 -27.21 20.86
N LYS A 377 23.67 -28.16 19.98
CA LYS A 377 23.21 -29.55 20.02
C LYS A 377 23.88 -30.24 21.23
N ARG A 378 23.15 -31.03 21.99
CA ARG A 378 23.72 -32.12 22.80
C ARG A 378 22.78 -33.32 22.77
N GLU A 379 23.23 -34.36 22.07
CA GLU A 379 23.14 -35.77 22.45
C GLU A 379 23.76 -35.90 23.87
N GLU A 380 23.35 -36.75 24.80
CA GLU A 380 22.69 -38.07 24.80
C GLU A 380 21.56 -38.13 25.83
#